data_AF-A0A950DG34-F1
#
_entry.id   AF-A0A950DG34-F1
#
_cell.length_a   1.000
_cell.length_b   1.000
_cell.length_c   1.000
_cell.angle_alpha   90.00
_cell.angle_beta   90.00
_cell.angle_gamma   90.00
#
_symmetry.space_group_name_H-M   'P 1'
#
loop_
_entity.id
_entity.type
_entity.pdbx_description
1 polymer ?
#
loop_
_entity_poly.entity_id
_entity_poly.type
_entity_poly.pdbx_seq_one_letter_code
_entity_poly.pdbx_strand_id
1 'polypeptide(L)'
;MSSAPFTYVTHDLDHSADLAQARWRICFGGVVLLAAMLFFTRLGARALWSSEFRWAEIVREMITTHNYFWPTIDGQVYYDKPLGSYWLILWSTRLTGAMNEAAARLPCAVAGLLAVVLVMLLAAHLYDRRTGLLSGIVLATSFSFVFFSRHASADVETLTGELAALLLFLHHEHRQDGWWVIALWVVMAITSLTKGLLGFVLPIMTIGVYCLLASGWTDLLGYLLTGPISARARWIIDRNRWLFNWKSVIAIALGAAIYYAPFSVSHHAEGSAKGLRMVWRENVVRFFHPFDHRGPIYLYLYVIFALAAPWSALLPAALTEVHKRRTVGDEPVRGDRFALVYFWATFVFFTISGSRRSYYLLPILPASAVLVARLLVVQEFRSRWAHRLLGLGFGIVALATVGAILAVLLPAGLLPRRLAALPPIPEPMVFGIAWILSVLGIVYALRKYTPFRVGVSMAIIAYASMAYIYLFAMPAADAYRGEKPLALQVTKTLDGDLSRLAYFRTEEGLFYLNPRAPLPEYERAADLMSVIHDHDIEWVLVRRKDLAAIATPNEVVLSEPSFPWEDEDQKRNKVVLVKLTKPKP
;
A
#
# COMPACT_ATOMS: atom_id res chain seq x y z
N MET A 1 -45.11 18.63 54.35
CA MET A 1 -44.77 18.00 53.06
C MET A 1 -43.49 18.64 52.57
N SER A 2 -42.35 17.94 52.65
CA SER A 2 -41.03 18.45 52.30
C SER A 2 -40.42 17.53 51.25
N SER A 3 -40.16 18.09 50.08
CA SER A 3 -39.48 17.48 48.93
C SER A 3 -37.98 17.34 49.18
N ALA A 4 -37.42 16.16 48.92
CA ALA A 4 -35.97 15.93 48.86
C ALA A 4 -35.54 15.79 47.37
N PRO A 5 -34.36 16.31 46.98
CA PRO A 5 -34.00 16.44 45.57
C PRO A 5 -33.21 15.24 45.01
N PHE A 6 -33.54 14.89 43.76
CA PHE A 6 -32.79 14.02 42.85
C PHE A 6 -31.36 14.55 42.65
N THR A 7 -30.35 13.96 43.29
CA THR A 7 -28.93 14.36 43.05
C THR A 7 -27.93 13.19 43.01
N TYR A 8 -28.35 11.93 43.16
CA TYR A 8 -27.42 10.79 43.23
C TYR A 8 -27.20 10.04 41.91
N VAL A 9 -27.98 10.30 40.85
CA VAL A 9 -27.92 9.51 39.60
C VAL A 9 -26.95 10.09 38.55
N THR A 10 -26.64 11.38 38.60
CA THR A 10 -25.79 12.04 37.60
C THR A 10 -24.30 11.72 37.79
N HIS A 11 -23.84 11.59 39.03
CA HIS A 11 -22.43 11.39 39.35
C HIS A 11 -21.90 9.99 38.92
N ASP A 12 -22.74 8.95 38.96
CA ASP A 12 -22.38 7.59 38.53
C ASP A 12 -22.34 7.44 37.00
N LEU A 13 -23.22 8.15 36.28
CA LEU A 13 -23.26 8.14 34.82
C LEU A 13 -22.02 8.81 34.23
N ASP A 14 -21.62 9.96 34.77
CA ASP A 14 -20.40 10.67 34.36
C ASP A 14 -19.14 9.84 34.63
N HIS A 15 -19.06 9.18 35.79
CA HIS A 15 -17.93 8.32 36.12
C HIS A 15 -17.82 7.09 35.19
N SER A 16 -18.96 6.49 34.81
CA SER A 16 -19.00 5.35 33.88
C SER A 16 -18.57 5.73 32.46
N ALA A 17 -18.92 6.94 32.00
CA ALA A 17 -18.56 7.47 30.69
C ALA A 17 -17.05 7.80 30.63
N ASP A 18 -16.51 8.37 31.70
CA ASP A 18 -15.08 8.66 31.84
C ASP A 18 -14.23 7.39 31.83
N LEU A 19 -14.66 6.35 32.56
CA LEU A 19 -13.98 5.05 32.55
C LEU A 19 -14.03 4.41 31.15
N ALA A 20 -15.16 4.48 30.44
CA ALA A 20 -15.27 3.99 29.07
C ALA A 20 -14.38 4.77 28.09
N GLN A 21 -14.24 6.08 28.28
CA GLN A 21 -13.35 6.95 27.51
C GLN A 21 -11.86 6.64 27.80
N ALA A 22 -11.50 6.43 29.05
CA ALA A 22 -10.14 6.06 29.45
C ALA A 22 -9.75 4.70 28.85
N ARG A 23 -10.61 3.69 28.96
CA ARG A 23 -10.40 2.37 28.36
C ARG A 23 -10.24 2.44 26.84
N TRP A 24 -11.07 3.25 26.18
CA TRP A 24 -10.94 3.51 24.75
C TRP A 24 -9.55 4.06 24.39
N ARG A 25 -9.09 5.10 25.10
CA ARG A 25 -7.78 5.73 24.86
C ARG A 25 -6.62 4.75 25.05
N ILE A 26 -6.67 3.92 26.11
CA ILE A 26 -5.65 2.90 26.38
C ILE A 26 -5.62 1.87 25.26
N CYS A 27 -6.76 1.29 24.89
CA CYS A 27 -6.82 0.33 23.79
C CYS A 27 -6.40 0.96 22.46
N PHE A 28 -6.78 2.22 22.21
CA PHE A 28 -6.41 2.96 21.01
C PHE A 28 -4.89 3.09 20.92
N GLY A 29 -4.25 3.56 22.01
CA GLY A 29 -2.80 3.64 22.12
C GLY A 29 -2.11 2.28 21.96
N GLY A 30 -2.70 1.22 22.51
CA GLY A 30 -2.20 -0.15 22.34
C GLY A 30 -2.20 -0.63 20.88
N VAL A 31 -3.27 -0.36 20.12
CA VAL A 31 -3.33 -0.69 18.68
C VAL A 31 -2.30 0.10 17.90
N VAL A 32 -2.17 1.41 18.17
CA VAL A 32 -1.16 2.27 17.52
C VAL A 32 0.25 1.77 17.84
N LEU A 33 0.54 1.40 19.09
CA LEU A 33 1.84 0.88 19.50
C LEU A 33 2.17 -0.43 18.78
N LEU A 34 1.24 -1.38 18.74
CA LEU A 34 1.44 -2.66 18.04
C LEU A 34 1.64 -2.45 16.53
N ALA A 35 0.87 -1.56 15.91
CA ALA A 35 1.07 -1.20 14.51
C ALA A 35 2.45 -0.55 14.29
N ALA A 36 2.88 0.34 15.19
CA ALA A 36 4.20 0.96 15.11
C ALA A 36 5.33 -0.07 15.26
N MET A 37 5.21 -1.02 16.19
CA MET A 37 6.16 -2.14 16.30
C MET A 37 6.26 -2.92 14.99
N LEU A 38 5.12 -3.19 14.34
CA LEU A 38 5.09 -3.92 13.08
C LEU A 38 5.64 -3.11 11.89
N PHE A 39 5.45 -1.79 11.85
CA PHE A 39 5.85 -0.95 10.71
C PHE A 39 7.28 -0.40 10.81
N PHE A 40 7.78 -0.11 12.01
CA PHE A 40 9.08 0.57 12.18
C PHE A 40 10.21 -0.37 12.61
N THR A 41 9.92 -1.48 13.30
CA THR A 41 10.97 -2.41 13.75
C THR A 41 11.69 -3.01 12.55
N ARG A 42 13.03 -2.96 12.54
CA ARG A 42 13.88 -3.50 11.46
C ARG A 42 13.51 -2.96 10.06
N LEU A 43 13.05 -1.72 9.95
CA LEU A 43 12.58 -1.14 8.68
C LEU A 43 13.64 -1.15 7.56
N GLY A 44 14.91 -0.93 7.92
CA GLY A 44 16.06 -0.99 7.01
C GLY A 44 16.75 -2.36 6.91
N ALA A 45 16.21 -3.42 7.51
CA ALA A 45 16.94 -4.69 7.64
C ALA A 45 17.01 -5.54 6.36
N ARG A 46 16.24 -5.18 5.32
CA ARG A 46 16.28 -5.82 4.00
C ARG A 46 16.74 -4.82 2.95
N ALA A 47 17.46 -5.29 1.94
CA ALA A 47 17.78 -4.48 0.77
C ALA A 47 16.49 -3.93 0.11
N LEU A 48 16.58 -2.73 -0.46
CA LEU A 48 15.65 -2.21 -1.47
C LEU A 48 15.46 -3.24 -2.59
N TRP A 49 14.26 -3.24 -3.16
CA TRP A 49 13.90 -4.19 -4.19
C TRP A 49 12.90 -3.62 -5.19
N SER A 50 13.09 -3.99 -6.47
CA SER A 50 12.14 -3.78 -7.55
C SER A 50 11.80 -2.29 -7.64
N SER A 51 10.54 -1.92 -7.43
CA SER A 51 10.14 -0.53 -7.51
C SER A 51 10.87 0.38 -6.53
N GLU A 52 11.30 -0.10 -5.36
CA GLU A 52 11.96 0.77 -4.36
C GLU A 52 13.25 1.41 -4.90
N PHE A 53 13.96 0.74 -5.80
CA PHE A 53 15.15 1.29 -6.44
C PHE A 53 14.85 2.60 -7.17
N ARG A 54 13.73 2.65 -7.92
CA ARG A 54 13.35 3.86 -8.66
C ARG A 54 13.10 5.05 -7.74
N TRP A 55 12.39 4.83 -6.62
CA TRP A 55 12.17 5.90 -5.63
C TRP A 55 13.47 6.33 -4.97
N ALA A 56 14.32 5.35 -4.65
CA ALA A 56 15.55 5.63 -3.94
C ALA A 56 16.57 6.38 -4.81
N GLU A 57 16.72 5.95 -6.06
CA GLU A 57 17.62 6.51 -7.04
C GLU A 57 17.21 7.93 -7.44
N ILE A 58 15.92 8.16 -7.70
CA ILE A 58 15.42 9.52 -7.97
C ILE A 58 15.79 10.47 -6.84
N VAL A 59 15.62 10.07 -5.57
CA VAL A 59 15.96 10.93 -4.44
C VAL A 59 17.47 11.11 -4.30
N ARG A 60 18.26 10.07 -4.57
CA ARG A 60 19.72 10.16 -4.59
C ARG A 60 20.17 11.20 -5.63
N GLU A 61 19.64 11.15 -6.84
CA GLU A 61 19.96 12.12 -7.89
C GLU A 61 19.44 13.53 -7.58
N MET A 62 18.26 13.68 -6.96
CA MET A 62 17.78 14.97 -6.46
C MET A 62 18.76 15.60 -5.43
N ILE A 63 19.41 14.77 -4.61
CA ILE A 63 20.38 15.23 -3.61
C ILE A 63 21.69 15.64 -4.29
N THR A 64 22.21 14.83 -5.20
CA THR A 64 23.50 15.09 -5.86
C THR A 64 23.44 16.25 -6.85
N THR A 65 22.32 16.40 -7.58
CA THR A 65 22.13 17.45 -8.59
C THR A 65 21.55 18.75 -8.01
N HIS A 66 21.05 18.70 -6.77
CA HIS A 66 20.24 19.77 -6.15
C HIS A 66 18.98 20.15 -6.95
N ASN A 67 18.52 19.29 -7.87
CA ASN A 67 17.29 19.50 -8.64
C ASN A 67 16.12 18.71 -8.04
N TYR A 68 15.29 19.37 -7.25
CA TYR A 68 14.16 18.74 -6.56
C TYR A 68 12.85 18.69 -7.37
N PHE A 69 12.85 19.22 -8.60
CA PHE A 69 11.66 19.33 -9.45
C PHE A 69 11.75 18.49 -10.73
N TRP A 70 12.92 17.90 -11.00
CA TRP A 70 13.21 17.12 -12.19
C TRP A 70 13.70 15.71 -11.82
N PRO A 71 12.80 14.70 -11.76
CA PRO A 71 13.17 13.35 -11.37
C PRO A 71 13.92 12.65 -12.52
N THR A 72 15.06 12.08 -12.18
CA THR A 72 15.94 11.35 -13.10
C THR A 72 16.33 10.00 -12.51
N ILE A 73 16.62 9.04 -13.39
CA ILE A 73 17.25 7.75 -13.06
C ILE A 73 18.39 7.59 -14.05
N ASP A 74 19.61 7.41 -13.54
CA ASP A 74 20.82 7.34 -14.33
C ASP A 74 20.93 8.55 -15.30
N GLY A 75 20.61 9.73 -14.77
CA GLY A 75 20.61 11.01 -15.51
C GLY A 75 19.51 11.15 -16.57
N GLN A 76 18.71 10.11 -16.83
CA GLN A 76 17.60 10.16 -17.77
C GLN A 76 16.31 10.59 -17.07
N VAL A 77 15.58 11.50 -17.72
CA VAL A 77 14.32 12.04 -17.16
C VAL A 77 13.28 10.95 -16.99
N TYR A 78 12.83 10.75 -15.75
CA TYR A 78 11.88 9.70 -15.37
C TYR A 78 10.69 10.27 -14.62
N TYR A 79 9.71 10.80 -15.37
CA TYR A 79 8.38 11.03 -14.82
C TYR A 79 7.58 9.74 -14.94
N ASP A 80 7.30 9.07 -13.82
CA ASP A 80 6.26 8.00 -13.71
C ASP A 80 5.22 8.41 -12.64
N LYS A 81 5.65 9.16 -11.62
CA LYS A 81 4.80 9.66 -10.54
C LYS A 81 5.07 11.15 -10.28
N PRO A 82 4.13 11.87 -9.66
CA PRO A 82 4.40 13.23 -9.16
C PRO A 82 5.40 13.24 -8.00
N LEU A 83 5.84 14.44 -7.61
CA LEU A 83 7.05 14.62 -6.79
C LEU A 83 6.88 14.39 -5.28
N GLY A 84 5.66 14.38 -4.76
CA GLY A 84 5.37 14.38 -3.34
C GLY A 84 5.97 13.20 -2.58
N SER A 85 5.90 11.98 -3.14
CA SER A 85 6.50 10.80 -2.49
C SER A 85 8.03 10.88 -2.44
N TYR A 86 8.67 11.42 -3.48
CA TYR A 86 10.12 11.66 -3.50
C TYR A 86 10.52 12.72 -2.47
N TRP A 87 9.74 13.79 -2.31
CA TRP A 87 10.01 14.81 -1.31
C TRP A 87 9.88 14.29 0.11
N LEU A 88 8.91 13.43 0.40
CA LEU A 88 8.79 12.80 1.71
C LEU A 88 10.02 11.93 2.01
N ILE A 89 10.51 11.18 1.03
CA ILE A 89 11.74 10.40 1.16
C ILE A 89 12.96 11.33 1.34
N LEU A 90 13.04 12.44 0.62
CA LEU A 90 14.11 13.42 0.80
C LEU A 90 14.14 13.98 2.24
N TRP A 91 12.97 14.20 2.85
CA TRP A 91 12.87 14.59 4.26
C TRP A 91 13.35 13.48 5.19
N SER A 92 12.96 12.22 4.98
CA SER A 92 13.43 11.11 5.80
C SER A 92 14.93 10.84 5.64
N THR A 93 15.50 11.08 4.46
CA THR A 93 16.95 11.06 4.22
C THR A 93 17.68 12.06 5.12
N ARG A 94 17.16 13.30 5.22
CA ARG A 94 17.75 14.32 6.12
C ARG A 94 17.65 13.93 7.60
N LEU A 95 16.53 13.31 8.00
CA LEU A 95 16.32 12.85 9.38
C LEU A 95 17.20 11.66 9.77
N THR A 96 17.43 10.73 8.84
CA THR A 96 18.25 9.52 9.06
C THR A 96 19.74 9.73 8.76
N GLY A 97 20.10 10.85 8.14
CA GLY A 97 21.47 11.26 7.83
C GLY A 97 22.02 10.76 6.50
N ALA A 98 21.38 9.77 5.86
CA ALA A 98 21.84 9.22 4.58
C ALA A 98 20.69 8.55 3.82
N MET A 99 20.84 8.47 2.48
CA MET A 99 19.86 7.77 1.66
C MET A 99 20.08 6.27 1.75
N ASN A 100 19.28 5.60 2.59
CA ASN A 100 19.36 4.17 2.86
C ASN A 100 17.96 3.54 2.88
N GLU A 101 17.89 2.24 3.19
CA GLU A 101 16.65 1.47 3.14
C GLU A 101 15.61 1.94 4.15
N ALA A 102 16.05 2.34 5.35
CA ALA A 102 15.15 2.88 6.37
C ALA A 102 14.63 4.26 5.95
N ALA A 103 15.49 5.12 5.41
CA ALA A 103 15.12 6.43 4.89
C ALA A 103 14.04 6.31 3.80
N ALA A 104 14.25 5.44 2.81
CA ALA A 104 13.32 5.24 1.70
C ALA A 104 11.92 4.78 2.16
N ARG A 105 11.83 4.00 3.24
CA ARG A 105 10.57 3.39 3.72
C ARG A 105 9.89 4.15 4.85
N LEU A 106 10.61 5.04 5.54
CA LEU A 106 10.09 5.77 6.69
C LEU A 106 8.79 6.55 6.38
N PRO A 107 8.66 7.25 5.23
CA PRO A 107 7.41 7.91 4.87
C PRO A 107 6.21 6.96 4.83
N CYS A 108 6.37 5.80 4.19
CA CYS A 108 5.31 4.79 4.08
C CYS A 108 4.95 4.18 5.45
N ALA A 109 5.93 4.01 6.35
CA ALA A 109 5.67 3.52 7.71
C ALA A 109 4.87 4.53 8.55
N VAL A 110 5.20 5.82 8.43
CA VAL A 110 4.46 6.92 9.07
C VAL A 110 3.05 7.04 8.48
N ALA A 111 2.92 7.00 7.16
CA ALA A 111 1.63 7.00 6.47
C ALA A 111 0.77 5.81 6.91
N GLY A 112 1.34 4.60 6.97
CA GLY A 112 0.64 3.40 7.42
C GLY A 112 0.11 3.53 8.85
N LEU A 113 0.92 4.07 9.78
CA LEU A 113 0.49 4.31 11.15
C LEU A 113 -0.65 5.35 11.22
N LEU A 114 -0.54 6.43 10.43
CA LEU A 114 -1.58 7.45 10.33
C LEU A 114 -2.88 6.90 9.73
N ALA A 115 -2.80 6.05 8.70
CA ALA A 115 -3.98 5.38 8.13
C ALA A 115 -4.68 4.46 9.14
N VAL A 116 -3.94 3.77 10.02
CA VAL A 116 -4.53 3.00 11.13
C VAL A 116 -5.30 3.90 12.09
N VAL A 117 -4.71 5.04 12.47
CA VAL A 117 -5.39 6.05 13.30
C VAL A 117 -6.66 6.57 12.62
N LEU A 118 -6.56 6.95 11.34
CA LEU A 118 -7.66 7.53 10.58
C LEU A 118 -8.81 6.54 10.37
N VAL A 119 -8.52 5.26 10.05
CA VAL A 119 -9.58 4.26 9.89
C VAL A 119 -10.30 3.98 11.21
N MET A 120 -9.57 3.96 12.33
CA MET A 120 -10.16 3.78 13.66
C MET A 120 -11.12 4.93 14.01
N LEU A 121 -10.72 6.18 13.72
CA LEU A 121 -11.54 7.36 13.93
C LEU A 121 -12.76 7.37 13.00
N LEU A 122 -12.56 7.04 11.73
CA LEU A 122 -13.62 6.96 10.73
C LEU A 122 -14.67 5.91 11.12
N ALA A 123 -14.25 4.69 11.45
CA ALA A 123 -15.16 3.63 11.86
C ALA A 123 -15.85 3.91 13.20
N ALA A 124 -15.15 4.54 14.15
CA ALA A 124 -15.75 4.97 15.41
C ALA A 124 -16.82 6.06 15.20
N HIS A 125 -16.62 6.94 14.22
CA HIS A 125 -17.59 7.97 13.85
C HIS A 125 -18.81 7.39 13.11
N LEU A 126 -18.61 6.39 12.24
CA LEU A 126 -19.70 5.75 11.49
C LEU A 126 -20.57 4.81 12.35
N TYR A 127 -19.96 4.18 13.35
CA TYR A 127 -20.60 3.13 14.13
C TYR A 127 -20.41 3.34 15.63
N ASP A 128 -19.28 2.87 16.16
CA ASP A 128 -18.98 2.85 17.57
C ASP A 128 -17.48 2.61 17.80
N ARG A 129 -17.02 2.93 19.00
CA ARG A 129 -15.63 2.77 19.44
C ARG A 129 -15.10 1.36 19.15
N ARG A 130 -15.81 0.28 19.53
CA ARG A 130 -15.30 -1.10 19.35
C ARG A 130 -15.06 -1.42 17.87
N THR A 131 -15.97 -0.99 16.99
CA THR A 131 -15.81 -1.11 15.54
C THR A 131 -14.59 -0.31 15.06
N GLY A 132 -14.37 0.88 15.62
CA GLY A 132 -13.15 1.66 15.46
C GLY A 132 -11.87 0.88 15.75
N LEU A 133 -11.68 0.38 16.98
CA LEU A 133 -10.49 -0.39 17.38
C LEU A 133 -10.23 -1.59 16.48
N LEU A 134 -11.26 -2.39 16.22
CA LEU A 134 -11.12 -3.58 15.40
C LEU A 134 -10.78 -3.24 13.96
N SER A 135 -11.30 -2.15 13.39
CA SER A 135 -10.93 -1.73 12.02
C SER A 135 -9.44 -1.38 11.91
N GLY A 136 -8.88 -0.73 12.94
CA GLY A 136 -7.44 -0.47 13.04
C GLY A 136 -6.62 -1.76 13.11
N ILE A 137 -7.03 -2.71 13.95
CA ILE A 137 -6.37 -4.02 14.07
C ILE A 137 -6.41 -4.77 12.72
N VAL A 138 -7.58 -4.81 12.07
CA VAL A 138 -7.77 -5.48 10.78
C VAL A 138 -6.88 -4.86 9.69
N LEU A 139 -6.88 -3.53 9.56
CA LEU A 139 -6.03 -2.85 8.59
C LEU A 139 -4.54 -3.05 8.90
N ALA A 140 -4.13 -2.82 10.16
CA ALA A 140 -2.73 -2.91 10.59
C ALA A 140 -2.12 -4.30 10.43
N THR A 141 -2.94 -5.35 10.37
CA THR A 141 -2.48 -6.75 10.25
C THR A 141 -2.92 -7.41 8.93
N SER A 142 -3.39 -6.62 7.96
CA SER A 142 -3.64 -7.08 6.59
C SER A 142 -2.32 -7.17 5.82
N PHE A 143 -2.03 -8.33 5.24
CA PHE A 143 -0.73 -8.65 4.61
C PHE A 143 -0.22 -7.54 3.68
N SER A 144 -1.01 -7.11 2.69
CA SER A 144 -0.54 -6.09 1.76
C SER A 144 -0.42 -4.72 2.39
N PHE A 145 -1.24 -4.39 3.39
CA PHE A 145 -1.10 -3.12 4.10
C PHE A 145 0.21 -3.05 4.90
N VAL A 146 0.59 -4.14 5.57
CA VAL A 146 1.90 -4.25 6.24
C VAL A 146 3.03 -4.17 5.24
N PHE A 147 2.91 -4.87 4.09
CA PHE A 147 3.89 -4.80 3.00
C PHE A 147 4.13 -3.37 2.55
N PHE A 148 3.08 -2.67 2.11
CA PHE A 148 3.22 -1.33 1.55
C PHE A 148 3.53 -0.26 2.61
N SER A 149 3.23 -0.51 3.89
CA SER A 149 3.70 0.35 4.98
C SER A 149 5.21 0.18 5.25
N ARG A 150 5.84 -0.86 4.70
CA ARG A 150 7.27 -1.18 4.81
C ARG A 150 7.97 -1.23 3.45
N HIS A 151 7.39 -0.62 2.43
CA HIS A 151 7.89 -0.65 1.05
C HIS A 151 7.82 0.74 0.46
N ALA A 152 8.95 1.24 -0.03
CA ALA A 152 9.04 2.59 -0.59
C ALA A 152 8.18 2.68 -1.87
N SER A 153 7.00 3.29 -1.75
CA SER A 153 6.11 3.62 -2.86
C SER A 153 5.10 4.71 -2.45
N ALA A 154 4.33 5.20 -3.42
CA ALA A 154 3.29 6.20 -3.17
C ALA A 154 1.95 5.61 -2.67
N ASP A 155 1.81 4.28 -2.58
CA ASP A 155 0.52 3.60 -2.39
C ASP A 155 -0.15 3.92 -1.05
N VAL A 156 0.54 3.70 0.07
CA VAL A 156 -0.02 3.92 1.41
C VAL A 156 -0.17 5.40 1.71
N GLU A 157 0.71 6.24 1.19
CA GLU A 157 0.60 7.70 1.31
C GLU A 157 -0.71 8.19 0.67
N THR A 158 -1.03 7.70 -0.53
CA THR A 158 -2.28 8.03 -1.23
C THR A 158 -3.50 7.56 -0.42
N LEU A 159 -3.50 6.29 -0.01
CA LEU A 159 -4.57 5.70 0.80
C LEU A 159 -4.81 6.47 2.12
N THR A 160 -3.73 6.93 2.76
CA THR A 160 -3.79 7.70 4.01
C THR A 160 -4.42 9.07 3.77
N GLY A 161 -4.01 9.77 2.71
CA GLY A 161 -4.60 11.05 2.31
C GLY A 161 -6.07 10.94 1.92
N GLU A 162 -6.45 9.86 1.23
CA GLU A 162 -7.85 9.54 0.93
C GLU A 162 -8.67 9.32 2.20
N LEU A 163 -8.16 8.56 3.18
CA LEU A 163 -8.81 8.39 4.48
C LEU A 163 -8.97 9.72 5.22
N ALA A 164 -7.96 10.59 5.17
CA ALA A 164 -8.03 11.92 5.77
C ALA A 164 -9.13 12.77 5.12
N ALA A 165 -9.22 12.77 3.79
CA ALA A 165 -10.27 13.46 3.04
C ALA A 165 -11.68 12.92 3.38
N LEU A 166 -11.85 11.59 3.41
CA LEU A 166 -13.11 10.94 3.77
C LEU A 166 -13.53 11.24 5.22
N LEU A 167 -12.60 11.20 6.18
CA LEU A 167 -12.88 11.52 7.57
C LEU A 167 -13.23 13.00 7.75
N LEU A 168 -12.52 13.90 7.06
CA LEU A 168 -12.81 15.34 7.09
C LEU A 168 -14.23 15.63 6.58
N PHE A 169 -14.63 14.99 5.47
CA PHE A 169 -15.99 15.07 4.95
C PHE A 169 -17.01 14.55 5.97
N LEU A 170 -16.80 13.36 6.54
CA LEU A 170 -17.74 12.76 7.51
C LEU A 170 -17.96 13.62 8.75
N HIS A 171 -16.92 14.32 9.22
CA HIS A 171 -17.03 15.25 10.36
C HIS A 171 -17.90 16.48 10.05
N HIS A 172 -18.04 16.84 8.77
CA HIS A 172 -18.74 18.04 8.32
C HIS A 172 -19.92 17.75 7.38
N GLU A 173 -20.37 16.50 7.28
CA GLU A 173 -21.38 16.08 6.30
C GLU A 173 -22.70 16.87 6.42
N HIS A 174 -23.03 17.35 7.62
CA HIS A 174 -24.23 18.14 7.90
C HIS A 174 -24.10 19.61 7.45
N ARG A 175 -22.88 20.08 7.17
CA ARG A 175 -22.57 21.44 6.73
C ARG A 175 -21.85 21.40 5.39
N GLN A 176 -22.50 20.82 4.38
CA GLN A 176 -21.87 20.56 3.09
C GLN A 176 -21.24 21.80 2.44
N ASP A 177 -21.80 23.00 2.64
CA ASP A 177 -21.32 24.27 2.09
C ASP A 177 -20.35 25.04 3.02
N GLY A 178 -19.74 24.37 4.00
CA GLY A 178 -18.79 24.97 4.94
C GLY A 178 -17.41 25.26 4.34
N TRP A 179 -16.61 26.11 5.01
CA TRP A 179 -15.23 26.44 4.58
C TRP A 179 -14.25 25.26 4.64
N TRP A 180 -14.60 24.18 5.34
CA TRP A 180 -13.80 22.95 5.41
C TRP A 180 -13.57 22.31 4.02
N VAL A 181 -14.38 22.65 3.01
CA VAL A 181 -14.15 22.22 1.61
C VAL A 181 -12.78 22.68 1.11
N ILE A 182 -12.27 23.83 1.55
CA ILE A 182 -10.90 24.26 1.20
C ILE A 182 -9.88 23.25 1.73
N ALA A 183 -9.98 22.87 3.01
CA ALA A 183 -9.11 21.87 3.59
C ALA A 183 -9.23 20.51 2.88
N LEU A 184 -10.45 20.13 2.47
CA LEU A 184 -10.66 18.91 1.67
C LEU A 184 -9.89 18.96 0.35
N TRP A 185 -10.00 20.04 -0.41
CA TRP A 185 -9.29 20.20 -1.69
C TRP A 185 -7.78 20.28 -1.53
N VAL A 186 -7.28 20.92 -0.46
CA VAL A 186 -5.84 20.95 -0.12
C VAL A 186 -5.33 19.54 0.19
N VAL A 187 -6.04 18.77 1.03
CA VAL A 187 -5.68 17.38 1.34
C VAL A 187 -5.66 16.53 0.07
N MET A 188 -6.69 16.62 -0.79
CA MET A 188 -6.73 15.88 -2.05
C MET A 188 -5.60 16.29 -3.02
N ALA A 189 -5.22 17.58 -3.06
CA ALA A 189 -4.13 18.06 -3.90
C ALA A 189 -2.77 17.54 -3.43
N ILE A 190 -2.48 17.62 -2.14
CA ILE A 190 -1.25 17.08 -1.55
C ILE A 190 -1.18 15.56 -1.74
N THR A 191 -2.31 14.87 -1.54
CA THR A 191 -2.42 13.42 -1.79
C THR A 191 -2.16 13.10 -3.27
N SER A 192 -2.68 13.91 -4.19
CA SER A 192 -2.48 13.69 -5.61
C SER A 192 -1.02 13.92 -6.05
N LEU A 193 -0.25 14.71 -5.30
CA LEU A 193 1.19 14.85 -5.51
C LEU A 193 1.98 13.58 -5.14
N THR A 194 1.40 12.55 -4.53
CA THR A 194 2.12 11.28 -4.30
C THR A 194 1.93 10.32 -5.48
N LYS A 195 0.68 10.15 -5.95
CA LYS A 195 0.33 9.10 -6.93
C LYS A 195 -0.61 9.55 -8.06
N GLY A 196 -0.58 10.82 -8.42
CA GLY A 196 -1.36 11.35 -9.55
C GLY A 196 -2.81 11.62 -9.18
N LEU A 197 -3.70 11.61 -10.17
CA LEU A 197 -5.07 12.10 -10.03
C LEU A 197 -5.96 11.24 -9.11
N LEU A 198 -5.49 10.05 -8.70
CA LEU A 198 -6.23 9.17 -7.79
C LEU A 198 -6.59 9.86 -6.46
N GLY A 199 -5.71 10.70 -5.93
CA GLY A 199 -5.95 11.45 -4.68
C GLY A 199 -7.13 12.43 -4.75
N PHE A 200 -7.53 12.86 -5.96
CA PHE A 200 -8.78 13.58 -6.20
C PHE A 200 -9.92 12.62 -6.51
N VAL A 201 -9.71 11.70 -7.44
CA VAL A 201 -10.77 10.87 -8.03
C VAL A 201 -11.45 9.99 -6.98
N LEU A 202 -10.69 9.29 -6.13
CA LEU A 202 -11.28 8.34 -5.19
C LEU A 202 -12.12 9.00 -4.09
N PRO A 203 -11.68 10.09 -3.43
CA PRO A 203 -12.51 10.79 -2.46
C PRO A 203 -13.73 11.46 -3.10
N ILE A 204 -13.56 12.15 -4.25
CA ILE A 204 -14.66 12.82 -4.94
C ILE A 204 -15.73 11.81 -5.35
N MET A 205 -15.32 10.68 -5.93
CA MET A 205 -16.22 9.60 -6.32
C MET A 205 -16.95 9.01 -5.11
N THR A 206 -16.21 8.65 -4.06
CA THR A 206 -16.79 8.00 -2.88
C THR A 206 -17.78 8.91 -2.16
N ILE A 207 -17.39 10.16 -1.89
CA ILE A 207 -18.26 11.16 -1.26
C ILE A 207 -19.46 11.45 -2.16
N GLY A 208 -19.22 11.65 -3.46
CA GLY A 208 -20.24 11.94 -4.44
C GLY A 208 -21.33 10.87 -4.50
N VAL A 209 -20.92 9.62 -4.69
CA VAL A 209 -21.83 8.46 -4.75
C VAL A 209 -22.54 8.26 -3.40
N TYR A 210 -21.86 8.46 -2.27
CA TYR A 210 -22.46 8.35 -0.94
C TYR A 210 -23.60 9.36 -0.74
N CYS A 211 -23.38 10.61 -1.18
CA CYS A 211 -24.40 11.65 -1.08
C CYS A 211 -25.58 11.40 -2.03
N LEU A 212 -25.33 10.90 -3.24
CA LEU A 212 -26.37 10.57 -4.21
C LEU A 212 -27.24 9.38 -3.76
N LEU A 213 -26.65 8.41 -3.07
CA LEU A 213 -27.36 7.27 -2.49
C LEU A 213 -28.02 7.59 -1.14
N ALA A 214 -28.07 8.85 -0.73
CA ALA A 214 -28.60 9.23 0.57
C ALA A 214 -30.11 9.00 0.73
N SER A 215 -30.83 8.84 -0.39
CA SER A 215 -32.25 8.44 -0.45
C SER A 215 -32.45 7.04 -1.09
N GLY A 216 -31.39 6.23 -1.07
CA GLY A 216 -31.46 4.86 -1.56
C GLY A 216 -31.32 4.71 -3.08
N TRP A 217 -31.22 3.45 -3.51
CA TRP A 217 -30.96 3.08 -4.90
C TRP A 217 -32.16 3.28 -5.82
N THR A 218 -33.39 3.09 -5.33
CA THR A 218 -34.62 3.29 -6.10
C THR A 218 -34.79 4.74 -6.49
N ASP A 219 -34.57 5.66 -5.56
CA ASP A 219 -34.67 7.09 -5.82
C ASP A 219 -33.54 7.55 -6.74
N LEU A 220 -32.31 7.09 -6.52
CA LEU A 220 -31.19 7.37 -7.42
C LEU A 220 -31.54 7.03 -8.87
N LEU A 221 -32.04 5.82 -9.13
CA LEU A 221 -32.44 5.39 -10.47
C LEU A 221 -33.63 6.20 -10.98
N GLY A 222 -34.63 6.46 -10.14
CA GLY A 222 -35.78 7.30 -10.47
C GLY A 222 -35.35 8.68 -10.95
N TYR A 223 -34.53 9.40 -10.18
CA TYR A 223 -34.03 10.73 -10.53
C TYR A 223 -33.11 10.71 -11.75
N LEU A 224 -32.26 9.69 -11.94
CA LEU A 224 -31.35 9.63 -13.08
C LEU A 224 -32.03 9.26 -14.40
N LEU A 225 -33.07 8.42 -14.37
CA LEU A 225 -33.75 7.91 -15.55
C LEU A 225 -34.96 8.77 -15.96
N THR A 226 -35.60 9.45 -15.00
CA THR A 226 -36.82 10.23 -15.25
C THR A 226 -36.60 11.75 -15.16
N GLY A 227 -37.55 12.52 -15.67
CA GLY A 227 -37.54 13.99 -15.58
C GLY A 227 -36.58 14.71 -16.55
N PRO A 228 -36.69 16.05 -16.64
CA PRO A 228 -35.85 16.88 -17.50
C PRO A 228 -34.41 16.97 -16.97
N ILE A 229 -33.43 17.15 -17.87
CA ILE A 229 -32.00 17.25 -17.53
C ILE A 229 -31.73 18.30 -16.44
N SER A 230 -32.45 19.42 -16.44
CA SER A 230 -32.33 20.49 -15.45
C SER A 230 -32.78 20.06 -14.03
N ALA A 231 -33.74 19.14 -13.90
CA ALA A 231 -34.13 18.57 -12.62
C ALA A 231 -33.06 17.59 -12.10
N ARG A 232 -32.49 16.77 -13.00
CA ARG A 232 -31.40 15.84 -12.66
C ARG A 232 -30.16 16.60 -12.18
N ALA A 233 -29.78 17.65 -12.91
CA ALA A 233 -28.65 18.50 -12.55
C ALA A 233 -28.85 19.18 -11.18
N ARG A 234 -30.03 19.77 -10.94
CA ARG A 234 -30.36 20.36 -9.63
C ARG A 234 -30.28 19.34 -8.50
N TRP A 235 -30.85 18.15 -8.69
CA TRP A 235 -30.79 17.09 -7.67
C TRP A 235 -29.34 16.66 -7.37
N ILE A 236 -28.49 16.48 -8.40
CA ILE A 236 -27.06 16.16 -8.21
C ILE A 236 -26.34 17.27 -7.44
N ILE A 237 -26.59 18.53 -7.80
CA ILE A 237 -26.03 19.73 -7.16
C ILE A 237 -26.47 19.79 -5.68
N ASP A 238 -27.77 19.62 -5.41
CA ASP A 238 -28.35 19.70 -4.07
C ASP A 238 -27.84 18.59 -3.15
N ARG A 239 -27.62 17.39 -3.68
CA ARG A 239 -27.02 16.28 -2.93
C ARG A 239 -25.53 16.46 -2.69
N ASN A 240 -24.84 17.18 -3.57
CA ASN A 240 -23.39 17.39 -3.52
C ASN A 240 -23.03 18.86 -3.35
N ARG A 241 -23.72 19.55 -2.44
CA ARG A 241 -23.45 20.98 -2.17
C ARG A 241 -22.02 21.22 -1.71
N TRP A 242 -21.33 20.21 -1.19
CA TRP A 242 -19.90 20.26 -0.88
C TRP A 242 -19.01 20.49 -2.11
N LEU A 243 -19.45 20.04 -3.28
CA LEU A 243 -18.74 20.23 -4.55
C LEU A 243 -19.29 21.44 -5.32
N PHE A 244 -20.61 21.62 -5.30
CA PHE A 244 -21.30 22.64 -6.11
C PHE A 244 -21.73 23.85 -5.27
N ASN A 245 -20.75 24.56 -4.70
CA ASN A 245 -20.97 25.86 -4.07
C ASN A 245 -19.83 26.83 -4.44
N TRP A 246 -20.02 28.12 -4.20
CA TRP A 246 -19.04 29.16 -4.58
C TRP A 246 -17.68 29.01 -3.85
N LYS A 247 -17.66 28.50 -2.61
CA LYS A 247 -16.40 28.23 -1.89
C LYS A 247 -15.64 27.07 -2.51
N SER A 248 -16.34 26.11 -3.14
CA SER A 248 -15.71 25.04 -3.89
C SER A 248 -15.01 25.56 -5.14
N VAL A 249 -15.44 26.67 -5.74
CA VAL A 249 -14.68 27.32 -6.83
C VAL A 249 -13.30 27.78 -6.34
N ILE A 250 -13.27 28.44 -5.16
CA ILE A 250 -12.01 28.85 -4.51
C ILE A 250 -11.17 27.62 -4.15
N ALA A 251 -11.80 26.61 -3.57
CA ALA A 251 -11.13 25.38 -3.14
C ALA A 251 -10.52 24.60 -4.32
N ILE A 252 -11.26 24.47 -5.43
CA ILE A 252 -10.79 23.87 -6.69
C ILE A 252 -9.60 24.65 -7.25
N ALA A 253 -9.72 25.97 -7.34
CA ALA A 253 -8.64 26.82 -7.85
C ALA A 253 -7.37 26.68 -7.01
N LEU A 254 -7.51 26.68 -5.67
CA LEU A 254 -6.39 26.49 -4.76
C LEU A 254 -5.79 25.08 -4.87
N GLY A 255 -6.62 24.03 -4.87
CA GLY A 255 -6.17 22.65 -5.00
C GLY A 255 -5.46 22.40 -6.34
N ALA A 256 -6.00 22.95 -7.43
CA ALA A 256 -5.38 22.90 -8.75
C ALA A 256 -4.05 23.66 -8.77
N ALA A 257 -3.96 24.84 -8.15
CA ALA A 257 -2.72 25.60 -8.04
C ALA A 257 -1.65 24.83 -7.26
N ILE A 258 -2.00 24.24 -6.11
CA ILE A 258 -1.08 23.39 -5.31
C ILE A 258 -0.59 22.20 -6.13
N TYR A 259 -1.49 21.49 -6.81
CA TYR A 259 -1.12 20.34 -7.62
C TYR A 259 -0.26 20.71 -8.83
N TYR A 260 -0.58 21.82 -9.50
CA TYR A 260 0.10 22.28 -10.70
C TYR A 260 1.47 22.91 -10.42
N ALA A 261 1.63 23.59 -9.29
CA ALA A 261 2.81 24.38 -8.96
C ALA A 261 4.15 23.64 -9.20
N PRO A 262 4.35 22.39 -8.72
CA PRO A 262 5.63 21.70 -8.90
C PRO A 262 5.96 21.43 -10.37
N PHE A 263 4.95 21.12 -11.17
CA PHE A 263 5.11 20.90 -12.60
C PHE A 263 5.36 22.21 -13.36
N SER A 264 4.77 23.31 -12.90
CA SER A 264 5.03 24.64 -13.47
C SER A 264 6.48 25.08 -13.23
N VAL A 265 7.03 24.83 -12.04
CA VAL A 265 8.43 25.13 -11.70
C VAL A 265 9.37 24.30 -12.58
N SER A 266 9.13 22.98 -12.64
CA SER A 266 9.83 22.04 -13.52
C SER A 266 9.80 22.50 -14.99
N HIS A 267 8.63 22.93 -15.49
CA HIS A 267 8.48 23.39 -16.86
C HIS A 267 9.31 24.64 -17.17
N HIS A 268 9.34 25.62 -16.26
CA HIS A 268 10.11 26.86 -16.44
C HIS A 268 11.61 26.64 -16.30
N ALA A 269 12.04 25.77 -15.39
CA ALA A 269 13.45 25.47 -15.17
C ALA A 269 14.08 24.70 -16.35
N GLU A 270 13.33 23.74 -16.92
CA GLU A 270 13.87 22.74 -17.86
C GLU A 270 13.31 22.89 -19.28
N GLY A 271 12.43 23.88 -19.51
CA GLY A 271 11.81 24.16 -20.81
C GLY A 271 10.89 23.05 -21.33
N SER A 272 10.41 22.16 -20.47
CA SER A 272 9.77 20.91 -20.90
C SER A 272 8.49 20.58 -20.14
N ALA A 273 7.39 20.33 -20.86
CA ALA A 273 6.11 19.95 -20.28
C ALA A 273 5.97 18.41 -20.08
N LYS A 274 7.10 17.68 -20.00
CA LYS A 274 7.10 16.21 -19.82
C LYS A 274 6.33 15.78 -18.56
N GLY A 275 6.46 16.51 -17.45
CA GLY A 275 5.76 16.20 -16.19
C GLY A 275 4.24 16.13 -16.33
N LEU A 276 3.59 17.23 -16.77
CA LEU A 276 2.13 17.26 -16.98
C LEU A 276 1.64 16.26 -18.03
N ARG A 277 2.36 16.15 -19.15
CA ARG A 277 2.03 15.16 -20.19
C ARG A 277 2.06 13.74 -19.65
N MET A 278 2.99 13.45 -18.76
CA MET A 278 3.08 12.15 -18.13
C MET A 278 1.92 11.91 -17.15
N VAL A 279 1.52 12.90 -16.36
CA VAL A 279 0.33 12.77 -15.51
C VAL A 279 -0.89 12.40 -16.35
N TRP A 280 -1.11 13.08 -17.47
CA TRP A 280 -2.20 12.77 -18.41
C TRP A 280 -2.09 11.35 -18.96
N ARG A 281 -0.90 10.96 -19.43
CA ARG A 281 -0.65 9.62 -19.98
C ARG A 281 -0.86 8.52 -18.94
N GLU A 282 -0.32 8.68 -17.74
CA GLU A 282 -0.31 7.66 -16.67
C GLU A 282 -1.64 7.54 -15.92
N ASN A 283 -2.48 8.57 -15.92
CA ASN A 283 -3.78 8.55 -15.22
C ASN A 283 -4.97 8.45 -16.17
N VAL A 284 -4.99 9.24 -17.24
CA VAL A 284 -6.15 9.31 -18.14
C VAL A 284 -6.00 8.33 -19.30
N VAL A 285 -4.93 8.45 -20.08
CA VAL A 285 -4.72 7.54 -21.23
C VAL A 285 -4.61 6.10 -20.76
N ARG A 286 -3.83 5.84 -19.71
CA ARG A 286 -3.65 4.50 -19.15
C ARG A 286 -4.95 3.85 -18.64
N PHE A 287 -5.91 4.65 -18.16
CA PHE A 287 -7.21 4.14 -17.69
C PHE A 287 -8.10 3.68 -18.86
N PHE A 288 -8.17 4.45 -19.94
CA PHE A 288 -9.04 4.15 -21.09
C PHE A 288 -8.37 3.32 -22.20
N HIS A 289 -7.07 3.52 -22.41
CA HIS A 289 -6.26 2.91 -23.47
C HIS A 289 -4.95 2.34 -22.86
N PRO A 290 -5.01 1.19 -22.17
CA PRO A 290 -3.86 0.64 -21.46
C PRO A 290 -2.74 0.21 -22.42
N PHE A 291 -1.55 0.76 -22.23
CA PHE A 291 -0.33 0.34 -22.94
C PHE A 291 0.50 -0.68 -22.16
N ASP A 292 0.15 -0.94 -20.89
CA ASP A 292 0.78 -1.92 -20.02
C ASP A 292 -0.26 -2.58 -19.06
N HIS A 293 0.15 -3.59 -18.29
CA HIS A 293 -0.64 -4.25 -17.22
C HIS A 293 -2.10 -4.58 -17.57
N ARG A 294 -2.31 -5.25 -18.71
CA ARG A 294 -3.62 -5.67 -19.17
C ARG A 294 -4.10 -6.93 -18.44
N GLY A 295 -4.40 -6.82 -17.14
CA GLY A 295 -5.01 -7.91 -16.37
C GLY A 295 -6.47 -8.18 -16.79
N PRO A 296 -7.00 -9.40 -16.55
CA PRO A 296 -8.39 -9.72 -16.85
C PRO A 296 -9.38 -8.89 -16.02
N ILE A 297 -10.60 -8.69 -16.50
CA ILE A 297 -11.62 -7.89 -15.79
C ILE A 297 -11.98 -8.47 -14.41
N TYR A 298 -11.88 -9.79 -14.25
CA TYR A 298 -12.15 -10.49 -12.99
C TYR A 298 -10.94 -10.52 -12.02
N LEU A 299 -9.82 -9.86 -12.35
CA LEU A 299 -8.59 -9.86 -11.54
C LEU A 299 -8.85 -9.59 -10.05
N TYR A 300 -9.64 -8.54 -9.77
CA TYR A 300 -9.88 -8.10 -8.40
C TYR A 300 -10.85 -8.98 -7.60
N LEU A 301 -11.60 -9.88 -8.25
CA LEU A 301 -12.47 -10.83 -7.55
C LEU A 301 -11.67 -11.80 -6.68
N TYR A 302 -10.46 -12.18 -7.10
CA TYR A 302 -9.61 -13.09 -6.33
C TYR A 302 -8.42 -12.38 -5.65
N VAL A 303 -7.88 -11.32 -6.25
CA VAL A 303 -6.73 -10.61 -5.67
C VAL A 303 -7.05 -9.97 -4.33
N ILE A 304 -8.28 -9.50 -4.11
CA ILE A 304 -8.70 -8.92 -2.82
C ILE A 304 -8.45 -9.88 -1.65
N PHE A 305 -8.53 -11.20 -1.88
CA PHE A 305 -8.29 -12.18 -0.82
C PHE A 305 -6.82 -12.23 -0.39
N ALA A 306 -5.89 -12.06 -1.33
CA ALA A 306 -4.47 -11.95 -1.01
C ALA A 306 -4.15 -10.59 -0.36
N LEU A 307 -4.77 -9.51 -0.82
CA LEU A 307 -4.50 -8.16 -0.30
C LEU A 307 -4.90 -8.04 1.18
N ALA A 308 -6.11 -8.49 1.51
CA ALA A 308 -6.68 -8.40 2.85
C ALA A 308 -6.44 -9.65 3.72
N ALA A 309 -5.59 -10.59 3.31
CA ALA A 309 -5.27 -11.76 4.13
C ALA A 309 -4.68 -11.35 5.50
N PRO A 310 -5.02 -12.04 6.60
CA PRO A 310 -5.92 -13.20 6.68
C PRO A 310 -7.41 -12.82 6.82
N TRP A 311 -7.72 -11.54 7.02
CA TRP A 311 -9.07 -11.03 7.28
C TRP A 311 -10.02 -11.19 6.11
N SER A 312 -9.49 -11.30 4.89
CA SER A 312 -10.25 -11.59 3.68
C SER A 312 -11.09 -12.87 3.77
N ALA A 313 -10.70 -13.85 4.60
CA ALA A 313 -11.51 -15.04 4.86
C ALA A 313 -12.86 -14.71 5.49
N LEU A 314 -12.96 -13.59 6.22
CA LEU A 314 -14.18 -13.10 6.85
C LEU A 314 -14.93 -12.06 5.99
N LEU A 315 -14.32 -11.56 4.92
CA LEU A 315 -14.90 -10.52 4.07
C LEU A 315 -16.22 -10.96 3.40
N PRO A 316 -16.38 -12.20 2.88
CA PRO A 316 -17.66 -12.66 2.34
C PRO A 316 -18.78 -12.65 3.39
N ALA A 317 -18.48 -13.02 4.63
CA ALA A 317 -19.42 -12.95 5.74
C ALA A 317 -19.80 -11.49 6.05
N ALA A 318 -18.81 -10.58 6.07
CA ALA A 318 -19.03 -9.16 6.31
C ALA A 318 -19.92 -8.52 5.24
N LEU A 319 -19.64 -8.80 3.97
CA LEU A 319 -20.45 -8.33 2.85
C LEU A 319 -21.86 -8.92 2.89
N THR A 320 -21.99 -10.22 3.17
CA THR A 320 -23.32 -10.86 3.27
C THR A 320 -24.15 -10.27 4.40
N GLU A 321 -23.53 -9.96 5.54
CA GLU A 321 -24.22 -9.38 6.69
C GLU A 321 -24.65 -7.94 6.45
N VAL A 322 -23.75 -7.08 5.95
CA VAL A 322 -24.04 -5.65 5.76
C VAL A 322 -25.09 -5.41 4.67
N HIS A 323 -25.14 -6.26 3.62
CA HIS A 323 -26.16 -6.16 2.57
C HIS A 323 -27.53 -6.68 3.03
N LYS A 324 -27.62 -7.36 4.18
CA LYS A 324 -28.90 -7.81 4.72
C LYS A 324 -29.63 -6.63 5.37
N ARG A 325 -30.73 -6.21 4.74
CA ARG A 325 -31.55 -5.03 5.10
C ARG A 325 -31.97 -5.03 6.58
N ARG A 326 -31.98 -3.84 7.19
CA ARG A 326 -32.75 -3.59 8.42
C ARG A 326 -34.20 -3.32 8.02
N THR A 327 -35.13 -4.13 8.49
CA THR A 327 -36.57 -3.87 8.33
C THR A 327 -37.02 -2.84 9.35
N VAL A 328 -36.86 -1.55 9.03
CA VAL A 328 -37.89 -0.48 9.13
C VAL A 328 -37.45 0.65 8.17
N GLY A 329 -38.18 0.88 7.06
CA GLY A 329 -38.01 2.05 6.17
C GLY A 329 -37.07 1.92 4.95
N ASP A 330 -36.62 0.70 4.62
CA ASP A 330 -35.96 0.31 3.35
C ASP A 330 -34.50 0.76 3.03
N GLU A 331 -33.81 1.54 3.86
CA GLU A 331 -32.41 1.96 3.59
C GLU A 331 -31.33 1.40 4.56
N PRO A 332 -30.07 1.18 4.09
CA PRO A 332 -28.95 0.90 4.96
C PRO A 332 -28.71 2.07 5.92
N VAL A 333 -28.43 1.77 7.19
CA VAL A 333 -28.01 2.78 8.18
C VAL A 333 -26.85 3.59 7.60
N ARG A 334 -26.80 4.90 7.86
CA ARG A 334 -25.74 5.84 7.44
C ARG A 334 -24.34 5.21 7.34
N GLY A 335 -23.90 4.50 8.39
CA GLY A 335 -22.62 3.79 8.42
C GLY A 335 -22.50 2.65 7.41
N ASP A 336 -23.51 1.78 7.33
CA ASP A 336 -23.57 0.66 6.36
C ASP A 336 -23.55 1.19 4.92
N ARG A 337 -24.29 2.27 4.65
CA ARG A 337 -24.28 2.96 3.34
C ARG A 337 -22.89 3.46 2.99
N PHE A 338 -22.23 4.20 3.88
CA PHE A 338 -20.90 4.75 3.63
C PHE A 338 -19.87 3.63 3.38
N ALA A 339 -19.83 2.62 4.26
CA ALA A 339 -18.88 1.52 4.13
C ALA A 339 -19.08 0.72 2.83
N LEU A 340 -20.33 0.49 2.42
CA LEU A 340 -20.66 -0.16 1.16
C LEU A 340 -20.28 0.68 -0.06
N VAL A 341 -20.56 1.98 -0.04
CA VAL A 341 -20.16 2.87 -1.13
C VAL A 341 -18.65 2.94 -1.24
N TYR A 342 -17.93 3.09 -0.13
CA TYR A 342 -16.48 3.13 -0.14
C TYR A 342 -15.89 1.82 -0.70
N PHE A 343 -16.41 0.67 -0.28
CA PHE A 343 -15.98 -0.63 -0.81
C PHE A 343 -16.28 -0.77 -2.31
N TRP A 344 -17.54 -0.60 -2.71
CA TRP A 344 -17.98 -0.88 -4.09
C TRP A 344 -17.54 0.15 -5.10
N ALA A 345 -17.55 1.45 -4.75
CA ALA A 345 -17.07 2.49 -5.66
C ALA A 345 -15.59 2.26 -5.99
N THR A 346 -14.77 1.96 -4.98
CA THR A 346 -13.35 1.61 -5.16
C THR A 346 -13.20 0.33 -6.00
N PHE A 347 -13.95 -0.73 -5.66
CA PHE A 347 -13.89 -2.00 -6.38
C PHE A 347 -14.24 -1.83 -7.88
N VAL A 348 -15.35 -1.16 -8.16
CA VAL A 348 -15.84 -0.93 -9.53
C VAL A 348 -14.87 -0.04 -10.29
N PHE A 349 -14.40 1.06 -9.71
CA PHE A 349 -13.47 1.99 -10.36
C PHE A 349 -12.21 1.29 -10.87
N PHE A 350 -11.56 0.49 -10.03
CA PHE A 350 -10.38 -0.24 -10.46
C PHE A 350 -10.71 -1.37 -11.44
N THR A 351 -11.85 -2.06 -11.27
CA THR A 351 -12.28 -3.14 -12.17
C THR A 351 -12.50 -2.64 -13.60
N ILE A 352 -13.12 -1.47 -13.77
CA ILE A 352 -13.40 -0.90 -15.10
C ILE A 352 -12.17 -0.24 -15.76
N SER A 353 -11.11 0.06 -15.00
CA SER A 353 -9.84 0.53 -15.56
C SER A 353 -9.27 -0.48 -16.57
N GLY A 354 -8.80 -0.01 -17.72
CA GLY A 354 -8.11 -0.84 -18.71
C GLY A 354 -6.76 -1.37 -18.19
N SER A 355 -6.06 -0.59 -17.37
CA SER A 355 -4.80 -0.98 -16.73
C SER A 355 -5.06 -1.54 -15.33
N ARG A 356 -4.67 -2.80 -15.10
CA ARG A 356 -4.95 -3.55 -13.87
C ARG A 356 -3.69 -4.27 -13.37
N ARG A 357 -3.15 -3.79 -12.24
CA ARG A 357 -2.13 -4.49 -11.45
C ARG A 357 -2.75 -5.01 -10.15
N SER A 358 -2.25 -6.13 -9.63
CA SER A 358 -2.80 -6.75 -8.42
C SER A 358 -2.98 -5.77 -7.25
N TYR A 359 -1.97 -4.92 -6.99
CA TYR A 359 -2.00 -4.00 -5.87
C TYR A 359 -2.73 -2.67 -6.12
N TYR A 360 -3.26 -2.41 -7.32
CA TYR A 360 -4.04 -1.17 -7.55
C TYR A 360 -5.29 -1.09 -6.68
N LEU A 361 -5.83 -2.23 -6.26
CA LEU A 361 -6.98 -2.29 -5.37
C LEU A 361 -6.62 -2.00 -3.90
N LEU A 362 -5.38 -1.67 -3.55
CA LEU A 362 -4.98 -1.37 -2.16
C LEU A 362 -5.92 -0.36 -1.44
N PRO A 363 -6.43 0.71 -2.09
CA PRO A 363 -7.38 1.64 -1.45
C PRO A 363 -8.69 1.02 -0.95
N ILE A 364 -9.02 -0.23 -1.30
CA ILE A 364 -10.21 -0.92 -0.78
C ILE A 364 -10.02 -1.45 0.65
N LEU A 365 -8.78 -1.58 1.10
CA LEU A 365 -8.46 -2.23 2.37
C LEU A 365 -9.11 -1.56 3.58
N PRO A 366 -9.15 -0.21 3.70
CA PRO A 366 -9.81 0.41 4.84
C PRO A 366 -11.32 0.13 4.87
N ALA A 367 -12.01 0.20 3.73
CA ALA A 367 -13.43 -0.17 3.64
C ALA A 367 -13.66 -1.63 4.07
N SER A 368 -12.80 -2.53 3.59
CA SER A 368 -12.82 -3.95 3.96
C SER A 368 -12.60 -4.14 5.47
N ALA A 369 -11.68 -3.38 6.05
CA ALA A 369 -11.38 -3.41 7.48
C ALA A 369 -12.55 -2.94 8.33
N VAL A 370 -13.24 -1.86 7.93
CA VAL A 370 -14.45 -1.38 8.59
C VAL A 370 -15.57 -2.44 8.54
N LEU A 371 -15.80 -3.05 7.39
CA LEU A 371 -16.84 -4.08 7.21
C LEU A 371 -16.56 -5.33 8.05
N VAL A 372 -15.33 -5.85 8.02
CA VAL A 372 -14.93 -7.02 8.84
C VAL A 372 -14.98 -6.68 10.33
N ALA A 373 -14.51 -5.50 10.75
CA ALA A 373 -14.63 -5.06 12.13
C ALA A 373 -16.11 -4.99 12.57
N ARG A 374 -16.99 -4.46 11.72
CA ARG A 374 -18.41 -4.36 12.03
C ARG A 374 -19.05 -5.73 12.24
N LEU A 375 -18.70 -6.71 11.39
CA LEU A 375 -19.13 -8.11 11.53
C LEU A 375 -18.73 -8.72 12.88
N LEU A 376 -17.55 -8.37 13.41
CA LEU A 376 -17.03 -8.97 14.64
C LEU A 376 -17.62 -8.35 15.92
N VAL A 377 -18.33 -7.23 15.79
CA VAL A 377 -18.99 -6.53 16.91
C VAL A 377 -20.49 -6.83 16.99
N VAL A 378 -21.10 -7.43 15.97
CA VAL A 378 -22.54 -7.73 16.02
C VAL A 378 -22.87 -8.71 17.15
N GLN A 379 -23.98 -8.45 17.84
CA GLN A 379 -24.51 -9.36 18.86
C GLN A 379 -25.32 -10.49 18.22
N GLU A 380 -26.10 -10.15 17.19
CA GLU A 380 -26.93 -11.08 16.45
C GLU A 380 -26.72 -10.87 14.94
N PHE A 381 -26.60 -11.98 14.21
CA PHE A 381 -26.50 -11.95 12.76
C PHE A 381 -27.88 -11.80 12.14
N ARG A 382 -27.99 -10.88 11.19
CA ARG A 382 -29.17 -10.73 10.33
C ARG A 382 -29.23 -11.85 9.31
N SER A 383 -28.09 -12.39 8.90
CA SER A 383 -27.99 -13.45 7.90
C SER A 383 -27.41 -14.74 8.49
N ARG A 384 -28.19 -15.84 8.43
CA ARG A 384 -27.69 -17.19 8.75
C ARG A 384 -26.50 -17.58 7.86
N TRP A 385 -26.48 -17.10 6.61
CA TRP A 385 -25.37 -17.32 5.69
C TRP A 385 -24.11 -16.57 6.13
N ALA A 386 -24.24 -15.33 6.62
CA ALA A 386 -23.09 -14.60 7.16
C ALA A 386 -22.47 -15.33 8.35
N HIS A 387 -23.29 -15.87 9.27
CA HIS A 387 -22.78 -16.67 10.38
C HIS A 387 -22.04 -17.94 9.92
N ARG A 388 -22.59 -18.67 8.93
CA ARG A 388 -21.93 -19.84 8.34
C ARG A 388 -20.61 -19.48 7.64
N LEU A 389 -20.60 -18.39 6.88
CA LEU A 389 -19.40 -17.90 6.19
C LEU A 389 -18.33 -17.43 7.19
N LEU A 390 -18.71 -16.84 8.33
CA LEU A 390 -17.77 -16.53 9.41
C LEU A 390 -17.11 -17.82 9.92
N GLY A 391 -17.91 -18.87 10.17
CA GLY A 391 -17.43 -20.20 10.56
C GLY A 391 -16.46 -20.81 9.56
N LEU A 392 -16.84 -20.80 8.28
CA LEU A 392 -16.00 -21.30 7.20
C LEU A 392 -14.68 -20.52 7.08
N GLY A 393 -14.76 -19.19 7.07
CA GLY A 393 -13.58 -18.32 6.97
C GLY A 393 -12.63 -18.50 8.14
N PHE A 394 -13.16 -18.53 9.37
CA PHE A 394 -12.36 -18.82 10.56
C PHE A 394 -11.75 -20.22 10.51
N GLY A 395 -12.52 -21.23 10.09
CA GLY A 395 -12.04 -22.60 9.93
C GLY A 395 -10.88 -22.71 8.94
N ILE A 396 -10.95 -22.02 7.79
CA ILE A 396 -9.87 -21.99 6.79
C ILE A 396 -8.59 -21.42 7.40
N VAL A 397 -8.68 -20.29 8.11
CA VAL A 397 -7.50 -19.66 8.74
C VAL A 397 -6.94 -20.52 9.88
N ALA A 398 -7.81 -21.15 10.68
CA ALA A 398 -7.40 -22.06 11.73
C ALA A 398 -6.68 -23.30 11.16
N LEU A 399 -7.21 -23.90 10.10
CA LEU A 399 -6.60 -25.03 9.39
C LEU A 399 -5.26 -24.63 8.75
N ALA A 400 -5.17 -23.46 8.11
CA ALA A 400 -3.92 -22.96 7.57
C ALA A 400 -2.86 -22.73 8.67
N THR A 401 -3.28 -22.22 9.83
CA THR A 401 -2.41 -22.01 10.99
C THR A 401 -1.85 -23.33 11.52
N VAL A 402 -2.70 -24.34 11.69
CA VAL A 402 -2.28 -25.69 12.12
C VAL A 402 -1.43 -26.37 11.05
N GLY A 403 -1.82 -26.25 9.78
CA GLY A 403 -1.08 -26.81 8.64
C GLY A 403 0.33 -26.25 8.50
N ALA A 404 0.53 -24.95 8.79
CA ALA A 404 1.85 -24.33 8.80
C ALA A 404 2.78 -24.95 9.87
N ILE A 405 2.25 -25.32 11.04
CA ILE A 405 3.03 -26.03 12.07
C ILE A 405 3.44 -27.41 11.55
N LEU A 406 2.48 -28.15 10.99
CA LEU A 406 2.74 -29.49 10.44
C LEU A 406 3.78 -29.44 9.32
N ALA A 407 3.71 -28.45 8.43
CA ALA A 407 4.66 -28.27 7.33
C ALA A 407 6.11 -28.09 7.83
N VAL A 408 6.31 -27.40 8.95
CA VAL A 408 7.63 -27.21 9.57
C VAL A 408 8.14 -28.47 10.28
N LEU A 409 7.23 -29.27 10.84
CA LEU A 409 7.57 -30.50 11.56
C LEU A 409 7.80 -31.70 10.62
N LEU A 410 7.32 -31.64 9.37
CA LEU A 410 7.49 -32.70 8.39
C LEU A 410 8.97 -32.85 7.98
N PRO A 411 9.52 -34.09 7.97
CA PRO A 411 10.86 -34.35 7.44
C PRO A 411 10.99 -33.88 5.98
N ALA A 412 12.12 -33.25 5.64
CA ALA A 412 12.37 -32.71 4.29
C ALA A 412 12.21 -33.74 3.17
N GLY A 413 12.46 -35.03 3.44
CA GLY A 413 12.28 -36.12 2.47
C GLY A 413 10.83 -36.38 2.04
N LEU A 414 9.84 -35.86 2.78
CA LEU A 414 8.41 -35.94 2.43
C LEU A 414 7.93 -34.70 1.67
N LEU A 415 8.74 -33.65 1.59
CA LEU A 415 8.39 -32.43 0.88
C LEU A 415 8.75 -32.53 -0.62
N PRO A 416 7.98 -31.89 -1.51
CA PRO A 416 8.36 -31.71 -2.91
C PRO A 416 9.79 -31.16 -3.04
N ARG A 417 10.57 -31.61 -4.03
CA ARG A 417 12.00 -31.27 -4.19
C ARG A 417 12.33 -29.80 -4.00
N ARG A 418 11.51 -28.88 -4.54
CA ARG A 418 11.71 -27.43 -4.40
C ARG A 418 11.54 -26.95 -2.96
N LEU A 419 10.54 -27.47 -2.24
CA LEU A 419 10.30 -27.14 -0.83
C LEU A 419 11.35 -27.79 0.08
N ALA A 420 11.78 -29.02 -0.23
CA ALA A 420 12.86 -29.70 0.48
C ALA A 420 14.22 -29.00 0.32
N ALA A 421 14.40 -28.25 -0.78
CA ALA A 421 15.60 -27.46 -1.04
C ALA A 421 15.58 -26.07 -0.37
N LEU A 422 14.45 -25.64 0.21
CA LEU A 422 14.39 -24.37 0.91
C LEU A 422 15.27 -24.40 2.18
N PRO A 423 15.84 -23.25 2.56
CA PRO A 423 16.55 -23.15 3.83
C PRO A 423 15.61 -23.43 5.02
N PRO A 424 16.14 -23.87 6.17
CA PRO A 424 15.38 -23.99 7.40
C PRO A 424 14.66 -22.70 7.76
N ILE A 425 13.54 -22.82 8.48
CA ILE A 425 12.80 -21.65 8.92
C ILE A 425 13.68 -20.73 9.80
N PRO A 426 13.68 -19.42 9.56
CA PRO A 426 14.46 -18.50 10.37
C PRO A 426 13.84 -18.32 11.75
N GLU A 427 14.67 -18.22 12.78
CA GLU A 427 14.23 -17.98 14.17
C GLU A 427 13.13 -18.97 14.64
N PRO A 428 13.41 -20.29 14.65
CA PRO A 428 12.40 -21.32 14.91
C PRO A 428 11.74 -21.19 16.29
N MET A 429 12.44 -20.64 17.28
CA MET A 429 11.86 -20.36 18.60
C MET A 429 10.78 -19.26 18.54
N VAL A 430 11.02 -18.19 17.78
CA VAL A 430 10.05 -17.10 17.57
C VAL A 430 8.83 -17.63 16.81
N PHE A 431 9.05 -18.44 15.76
CA PHE A 431 7.99 -19.15 15.07
C PHE A 431 7.17 -20.01 16.04
N GLY A 432 7.83 -20.86 16.86
CA GLY A 432 7.16 -21.73 17.82
C GLY A 432 6.26 -20.97 18.79
N ILE A 433 6.77 -19.88 19.39
CA ILE A 433 6.00 -19.04 20.32
C ILE A 433 4.80 -18.40 19.60
N ALA A 434 5.01 -17.79 18.43
CA ALA A 434 3.97 -17.12 17.66
C ALA A 434 2.83 -18.07 17.25
N TRP A 435 3.17 -19.31 16.87
CA TRP A 435 2.18 -20.31 16.48
C TRP A 435 1.48 -20.96 17.67
N ILE A 436 2.17 -21.16 18.81
CA ILE A 436 1.51 -21.59 20.06
C ILE A 436 0.45 -20.57 20.48
N LEU A 437 0.79 -19.27 20.47
CA LEU A 437 -0.18 -18.20 20.78
C LEU A 437 -1.36 -18.21 19.81
N SER A 438 -1.09 -18.43 18.51
CA SER A 438 -2.12 -18.56 17.48
C SER A 438 -3.07 -19.73 17.74
N VAL A 439 -2.53 -20.92 18.09
CA VAL A 439 -3.32 -22.11 18.45
C VAL A 439 -4.13 -21.88 19.73
N LEU A 440 -3.55 -21.27 20.76
CA LEU A 440 -4.28 -20.90 21.98
C LEU A 440 -5.43 -19.93 21.68
N GLY A 441 -5.21 -18.98 20.76
CA GLY A 441 -6.26 -18.10 20.24
C GLY A 441 -7.38 -18.88 19.55
N ILE A 442 -7.06 -19.91 18.78
CA ILE A 442 -8.06 -20.79 18.14
C ILE A 442 -8.87 -21.53 19.20
N VAL A 443 -8.20 -22.17 20.17
CA VAL A 443 -8.87 -22.89 21.28
C VAL A 443 -9.78 -21.95 22.08
N TYR A 444 -9.34 -20.72 22.34
CA TYR A 444 -10.16 -19.71 23.02
C TYR A 444 -11.48 -19.40 22.29
N ALA A 445 -11.43 -19.26 20.97
CA ALA A 445 -12.62 -19.05 20.13
C ALA A 445 -13.53 -20.28 20.10
N LEU A 446 -12.96 -21.48 19.95
CA LEU A 446 -13.72 -22.73 19.87
C LEU A 446 -14.43 -23.09 21.19
N ARG A 447 -13.88 -22.71 22.35
CA ARG A 447 -14.52 -22.93 23.66
C ARG A 447 -15.90 -22.26 23.79
N LYS A 448 -16.11 -21.11 23.14
CA LYS A 448 -17.42 -20.44 23.05
C LYS A 448 -17.46 -19.60 21.79
N TYR A 449 -17.97 -20.19 20.73
CA TYR A 449 -17.95 -19.58 19.41
C TYR A 449 -18.85 -18.34 19.36
N THR A 450 -18.21 -17.16 19.38
CA THR A 450 -18.86 -15.85 19.30
C THR A 450 -18.04 -14.93 18.41
N PRO A 451 -18.66 -13.94 17.72
CA PRO A 451 -17.94 -13.02 16.83
C PRO A 451 -16.78 -12.32 17.51
N PHE A 452 -16.98 -11.90 18.76
CA PHE A 452 -15.94 -11.27 19.56
C PHE A 452 -14.72 -12.19 19.76
N ARG A 453 -14.94 -13.45 20.18
CA ARG A 453 -13.82 -14.39 20.40
C ARG A 453 -13.12 -14.78 19.10
N VAL A 454 -13.87 -14.90 18.01
CA VAL A 454 -13.30 -15.08 16.66
C VAL A 454 -12.43 -13.88 16.30
N GLY A 455 -12.89 -12.65 16.57
CA GLY A 455 -12.12 -11.43 16.31
C GLY A 455 -10.82 -11.38 17.11
N VAL A 456 -10.85 -11.73 18.41
CA VAL A 456 -9.64 -11.80 19.25
C VAL A 456 -8.67 -12.87 18.73
N SER A 457 -9.18 -14.07 18.40
CA SER A 457 -8.37 -15.15 17.84
C SER A 457 -7.69 -14.74 16.53
N MET A 458 -8.46 -14.19 15.60
CA MET A 458 -7.97 -13.69 14.32
C MET A 458 -6.95 -12.56 14.48
N ALA A 459 -7.14 -11.65 15.44
CA ALA A 459 -6.17 -10.60 15.73
C ALA A 459 -4.82 -11.17 16.21
N ILE A 460 -4.84 -12.20 17.07
CA ILE A 460 -3.63 -12.89 17.53
C ILE A 460 -2.93 -13.58 16.35
N ILE A 461 -3.66 -14.37 15.55
CA ILE A 461 -3.11 -15.08 14.39
C ILE A 461 -2.52 -14.09 13.38
N ALA A 462 -3.25 -13.03 13.04
CA ALA A 462 -2.83 -12.03 12.08
C ALA A 462 -1.58 -11.29 12.57
N TYR A 463 -1.57 -10.80 13.81
CA TYR A 463 -0.41 -10.10 14.35
C TYR A 463 0.82 -11.02 14.46
N ALA A 464 0.67 -12.24 14.98
CA ALA A 464 1.74 -13.22 15.10
C ALA A 464 2.35 -13.56 13.73
N SER A 465 1.48 -13.81 12.73
CA SER A 465 1.89 -14.13 11.36
C SER A 465 2.60 -12.95 10.70
N MET A 466 2.05 -11.73 10.78
CA MET A 466 2.67 -10.54 10.19
C MET A 466 4.00 -10.20 10.89
N ALA A 467 4.05 -10.25 12.21
CA ALA A 467 5.28 -10.00 12.96
C ALA A 467 6.37 -11.00 12.56
N TYR A 468 6.06 -12.30 12.49
CA TYR A 468 7.02 -13.31 12.05
C TYR A 468 7.48 -13.06 10.61
N ILE A 469 6.55 -12.89 9.66
CA ILE A 469 6.87 -12.73 8.25
C ILE A 469 7.74 -11.48 8.01
N TYR A 470 7.34 -10.32 8.53
CA TYR A 470 7.99 -9.05 8.19
C TYR A 470 9.21 -8.70 9.05
N LEU A 471 9.28 -9.19 10.30
CA LEU A 471 10.37 -8.86 11.21
C LEU A 471 11.47 -9.93 11.25
N PHE A 472 11.18 -11.16 10.82
CA PHE A 472 12.13 -12.28 10.88
C PHE A 472 12.28 -13.00 9.55
N ALA A 473 11.19 -13.49 8.95
CA ALA A 473 11.28 -14.32 7.76
C ALA A 473 11.81 -13.55 6.53
N MET A 474 11.24 -12.38 6.21
CA MET A 474 11.69 -11.58 5.08
C MET A 474 13.10 -11.00 5.26
N PRO A 475 13.48 -10.45 6.43
CA PRO A 475 14.87 -10.05 6.65
C PRO A 475 15.86 -11.21 6.52
N ALA A 476 15.51 -12.41 6.99
CA ALA A 476 16.37 -13.59 6.81
C ALA A 476 16.47 -14.01 5.33
N ALA A 477 15.38 -13.87 4.57
CA ALA A 477 15.37 -14.14 3.13
C ALA A 477 16.29 -13.19 2.33
N ASP A 478 16.63 -12.01 2.89
CA ASP A 478 17.56 -11.06 2.28
C ASP A 478 18.97 -11.63 2.07
N ALA A 479 19.37 -12.63 2.88
CA ALA A 479 20.63 -13.35 2.71
C ALA A 479 20.74 -14.07 1.35
N TYR A 480 19.61 -14.33 0.70
CA TYR A 480 19.54 -14.98 -0.61
C TYR A 480 19.35 -13.99 -1.76
N ARG A 481 19.52 -12.68 -1.51
CA ARG A 481 19.46 -11.64 -2.52
C ARG A 481 20.85 -11.14 -2.85
N GLY A 482 21.30 -11.42 -4.07
CA GLY A 482 22.70 -11.20 -4.43
C GLY A 482 23.04 -9.81 -4.95
N GLU A 483 22.06 -9.00 -5.36
CA GLU A 483 22.28 -7.68 -5.98
C GLU A 483 23.08 -6.72 -5.08
N LYS A 484 22.68 -6.56 -3.80
CA LYS A 484 23.38 -5.67 -2.86
C LYS A 484 24.80 -6.16 -2.53
N PRO A 485 25.02 -7.44 -2.13
CA PRO A 485 26.36 -7.96 -1.96
C PRO A 485 27.24 -7.85 -3.20
N LEU A 486 26.68 -8.11 -4.40
CA LEU A 486 27.41 -7.98 -5.66
C LEU A 486 27.84 -6.55 -5.89
N ALA A 487 26.94 -5.57 -5.76
CA ALA A 487 27.27 -4.16 -5.94
C ALA A 487 28.40 -3.71 -5.01
N LEU A 488 28.35 -4.09 -3.73
CA LEU A 488 29.42 -3.77 -2.77
C LEU A 488 30.75 -4.45 -3.13
N GLN A 489 30.71 -5.69 -3.65
CA GLN A 489 31.91 -6.38 -4.13
C GLN A 489 32.48 -5.71 -5.39
N VAL A 490 31.63 -5.28 -6.33
CA VAL A 490 32.04 -4.52 -7.53
C VAL A 490 32.76 -3.25 -7.11
N THR A 491 32.16 -2.42 -6.24
CA THR A 491 32.79 -1.19 -5.76
C THR A 491 34.14 -1.48 -5.09
N LYS A 492 34.27 -2.58 -4.35
CA LYS A 492 35.54 -3.00 -3.75
C LYS A 492 36.57 -3.47 -4.77
N THR A 493 36.17 -4.27 -5.76
CA THR A 493 37.06 -4.79 -6.81
C THR A 493 37.61 -3.69 -7.70
N LEU A 494 36.86 -2.59 -7.86
CA LEU A 494 37.24 -1.43 -8.67
C LEU A 494 37.86 -0.30 -7.82
N ASP A 495 38.22 -0.54 -6.56
CA ASP A 495 38.76 0.45 -5.63
C ASP A 495 37.93 1.75 -5.53
N GLY A 496 36.62 1.65 -5.76
CA GLY A 496 35.67 2.76 -5.80
C GLY A 496 35.67 3.59 -7.08
N ASP A 497 36.55 3.31 -8.06
CA ASP A 497 36.55 3.97 -9.35
C ASP A 497 35.59 3.29 -10.33
N LEU A 498 34.40 3.88 -10.47
CA LEU A 498 33.36 3.40 -11.38
C LEU A 498 33.41 4.09 -12.75
N SER A 499 34.40 4.95 -13.03
CA SER A 499 34.46 5.73 -14.28
C SER A 499 34.58 4.86 -15.54
N ARG A 500 35.18 3.67 -15.39
CA ARG A 500 35.39 2.69 -16.46
C ARG A 500 34.36 1.55 -16.46
N LEU A 501 33.26 1.71 -15.71
CA LEU A 501 32.20 0.73 -15.58
C LEU A 501 31.00 1.14 -16.44
N ALA A 502 30.44 0.19 -17.19
CA ALA A 502 29.20 0.36 -17.94
C ALA A 502 28.17 -0.71 -17.62
N TYR A 503 26.90 -0.43 -17.94
CA TYR A 503 25.84 -1.43 -18.03
C TYR A 503 25.70 -1.92 -19.47
N PHE A 504 25.44 -3.22 -19.63
CA PHE A 504 25.04 -3.80 -20.91
C PHE A 504 23.74 -4.58 -20.74
N ARG A 505 22.68 -4.14 -21.44
CA ARG A 505 21.33 -4.74 -21.41
C ARG A 505 20.81 -5.03 -20.00
N THR A 506 21.03 -4.09 -19.10
CA THR A 506 20.70 -4.26 -17.68
C THR A 506 19.83 -3.09 -17.26
N GLU A 507 18.53 -3.20 -17.56
CA GLU A 507 17.50 -2.15 -17.39
C GLU A 507 17.36 -1.54 -15.97
N GLU A 508 18.04 -2.08 -14.96
CA GLU A 508 17.96 -1.58 -13.59
C GLU A 508 19.38 -1.34 -13.05
N GLY A 509 19.74 -0.07 -12.89
CA GLY A 509 20.95 0.34 -12.19
C GLY A 509 21.02 -0.27 -10.79
N LEU A 510 22.21 -0.72 -10.41
CA LEU A 510 22.46 -1.24 -9.06
C LEU A 510 22.63 -0.06 -8.11
N PHE A 511 21.53 0.38 -7.48
CA PHE A 511 21.49 1.49 -6.51
C PHE A 511 22.68 1.51 -5.53
N TYR A 512 23.10 0.35 -5.03
CA TYR A 512 24.18 0.22 -4.05
C TYR A 512 25.60 0.45 -4.60
N LEU A 513 25.79 0.53 -5.93
CA LEU A 513 27.05 1.01 -6.48
C LEU A 513 27.29 2.48 -6.10
N ASN A 514 26.21 3.24 -5.92
CA ASN A 514 26.22 4.65 -5.53
C ASN A 514 27.21 5.50 -6.37
N PRO A 515 27.06 5.51 -7.71
CA PRO A 515 28.01 6.18 -8.58
C PRO A 515 27.89 7.72 -8.45
N ARG A 516 29.02 8.43 -8.57
CA ARG A 516 29.05 9.91 -8.48
C ARG A 516 28.35 10.59 -9.66
N ALA A 517 28.29 9.91 -10.80
CA ALA A 517 27.61 10.32 -12.02
C ALA A 517 26.90 9.11 -12.64
N PRO A 518 25.89 9.31 -13.50
CA PRO A 518 25.26 8.21 -14.23
C PRO A 518 26.27 7.32 -14.95
N LEU A 519 26.08 6.01 -14.87
CA LEU A 519 26.88 5.05 -15.60
C LEU A 519 26.34 4.91 -17.03
N PRO A 520 27.19 4.79 -18.06
CA PRO A 520 26.74 4.58 -19.42
C PRO A 520 26.09 3.20 -19.57
N GLU A 521 24.95 3.15 -20.25
CA GLU A 521 24.22 1.93 -20.58
C GLU A 521 24.22 1.68 -22.09
N TYR A 522 24.51 0.44 -22.47
CA TYR A 522 24.56 0.02 -23.87
C TYR A 522 23.58 -1.13 -24.12
N GLU A 523 22.73 -0.98 -25.16
CA GLU A 523 21.78 -2.00 -25.59
C GLU A 523 22.32 -2.84 -26.76
N ARG A 524 23.08 -2.21 -27.66
CA ARG A 524 23.67 -2.87 -28.83
C ARG A 524 25.13 -3.17 -28.58
N ALA A 525 25.54 -4.40 -28.91
CA ALA A 525 26.94 -4.82 -28.78
C ALA A 525 27.89 -3.92 -29.57
N ALA A 526 27.48 -3.43 -30.75
CA ALA A 526 28.29 -2.53 -31.56
C ALA A 526 28.64 -1.21 -30.85
N ASP A 527 27.70 -0.65 -30.10
CA ASP A 527 27.90 0.62 -29.38
C ASP A 527 28.83 0.42 -28.18
N LEU A 528 28.71 -0.71 -27.48
CA LEU A 528 29.66 -1.09 -26.43
C LEU A 528 31.07 -1.27 -27.04
N MET A 529 31.17 -1.94 -28.18
CA MET A 529 32.45 -2.22 -28.86
C MET A 529 33.22 -0.96 -29.29
N SER A 530 32.54 0.09 -29.76
CA SER A 530 33.23 1.33 -30.13
C SER A 530 33.92 1.99 -28.94
N VAL A 531 33.30 1.94 -27.76
CA VAL A 531 33.82 2.61 -26.56
C VAL A 531 34.92 1.80 -25.86
N ILE A 532 34.90 0.47 -26.01
CA ILE A 532 36.01 -0.40 -25.59
C ILE A 532 37.29 -0.08 -26.36
N HIS A 533 37.15 0.19 -27.67
CA HIS A 533 38.27 0.49 -28.54
C HIS A 533 38.95 1.81 -28.14
N ASP A 534 38.16 2.81 -27.75
CA ASP A 534 38.64 4.16 -27.40
C ASP A 534 39.16 4.29 -25.95
N HIS A 535 39.21 3.18 -25.18
CA HIS A 535 39.72 3.07 -23.80
C HIS A 535 38.87 3.69 -22.68
N ASP A 536 37.61 3.97 -22.96
CA ASP A 536 36.73 4.59 -21.96
C ASP A 536 36.10 3.58 -20.99
N ILE A 537 35.95 2.30 -21.38
CA ILE A 537 35.28 1.27 -20.57
C ILE A 537 36.11 -0.02 -20.50
N GLU A 538 36.38 -0.49 -19.28
CA GLU A 538 37.12 -1.74 -19.00
C GLU A 538 36.24 -2.82 -18.34
N TRP A 539 35.14 -2.40 -17.72
CA TRP A 539 34.28 -3.25 -16.92
C TRP A 539 32.83 -3.12 -17.34
N VAL A 540 32.12 -4.24 -17.36
CA VAL A 540 30.70 -4.27 -17.72
C VAL A 540 29.92 -5.09 -16.72
N LEU A 541 28.80 -4.54 -16.25
CA LEU A 541 27.75 -5.29 -15.59
C LEU A 541 26.72 -5.75 -16.63
N VAL A 542 26.48 -7.05 -16.68
CA VAL A 542 25.60 -7.68 -17.67
C VAL A 542 24.83 -8.82 -17.01
N ARG A 543 23.63 -9.13 -17.52
CA ARG A 543 22.92 -10.35 -17.14
C ARG A 543 23.59 -11.58 -17.76
N ARG A 544 23.64 -12.69 -17.03
CA ARG A 544 24.27 -13.94 -17.49
C ARG A 544 23.75 -14.42 -18.85
N LYS A 545 22.45 -14.22 -19.14
CA LYS A 545 21.85 -14.54 -20.44
C LYS A 545 22.38 -13.72 -21.62
N ASP A 546 22.87 -12.51 -21.36
CA ASP A 546 23.34 -11.55 -22.36
C ASP A 546 24.87 -11.53 -22.49
N LEU A 547 25.58 -12.29 -21.64
CA LEU A 547 27.04 -12.41 -21.67
C LEU A 547 27.58 -12.81 -23.05
N ALA A 548 26.90 -13.75 -23.72
CA ALA A 548 27.31 -14.23 -25.05
C ALA A 548 27.16 -13.16 -26.16
N ALA A 549 26.42 -12.08 -25.91
CA ALA A 549 26.28 -10.98 -26.87
C ALA A 549 27.46 -10.00 -26.82
N ILE A 550 28.34 -10.09 -25.81
CA ILE A 550 29.59 -9.33 -25.75
C ILE A 550 30.61 -9.99 -26.68
N ALA A 551 30.88 -9.36 -27.83
CA ALA A 551 31.68 -9.92 -28.92
C ALA A 551 33.22 -9.84 -28.71
N THR A 552 33.68 -9.44 -27.53
CA THR A 552 35.11 -9.40 -27.14
C THR A 552 35.48 -10.52 -26.20
N PRO A 553 36.76 -10.96 -26.20
CA PRO A 553 37.27 -11.81 -25.14
C PRO A 553 37.01 -11.13 -23.79
N ASN A 554 36.41 -11.89 -22.88
CA ASN A 554 35.95 -11.36 -21.62
C ASN A 554 36.11 -12.41 -20.51
N GLU A 555 36.26 -11.92 -19.29
CA GLU A 555 36.40 -12.75 -18.09
C GLU A 555 35.35 -12.35 -17.07
N VAL A 556 34.56 -13.31 -16.58
CA VAL A 556 33.64 -13.08 -15.48
C VAL A 556 34.44 -13.03 -14.18
N VAL A 557 34.49 -11.86 -13.56
CA VAL A 557 35.26 -11.62 -12.32
C VAL A 557 34.39 -11.80 -11.09
N LEU A 558 33.14 -11.35 -11.13
CA LEU A 558 32.17 -11.55 -10.06
C LEU A 558 30.84 -12.03 -10.64
N SER A 559 30.10 -12.80 -9.85
CA SER A 559 28.75 -13.24 -10.20
C SER A 559 27.84 -13.10 -9.00
N GLU A 560 26.61 -12.66 -9.24
CA GLU A 560 25.53 -12.87 -8.29
C GLU A 560 25.41 -14.38 -7.97
N PRO A 561 25.24 -14.78 -6.70
CA PRO A 561 25.07 -16.18 -6.34
C PRO A 561 23.78 -16.76 -6.92
N SER A 562 23.85 -18.04 -7.29
CA SER A 562 22.70 -18.86 -7.69
C SER A 562 22.40 -19.90 -6.61
N PHE A 563 21.12 -20.24 -6.43
CA PHE A 563 20.68 -21.16 -5.38
C PHE A 563 19.94 -22.40 -5.92
N PRO A 564 19.92 -23.53 -5.18
CA PRO A 564 19.32 -24.79 -5.65
C PRO A 564 17.82 -24.73 -5.94
N TRP A 565 17.09 -23.81 -5.29
CA TRP A 565 15.64 -23.64 -5.47
C TRP A 565 15.27 -22.70 -6.63
N GLU A 566 16.25 -22.03 -7.23
CA GLU A 566 16.02 -21.13 -8.35
C GLU A 566 15.79 -21.92 -9.65
N ASP A 567 14.87 -21.42 -10.48
CA ASP A 567 14.70 -21.95 -11.83
C ASP A 567 15.77 -21.42 -12.81
N GLU A 568 15.81 -21.98 -14.01
CA GLU A 568 16.82 -21.61 -15.01
C GLU A 568 16.65 -20.17 -15.51
N ASP A 569 15.45 -19.61 -15.51
CA ASP A 569 15.24 -18.22 -15.91
C ASP A 569 15.81 -17.26 -14.85
N GLN A 570 15.58 -17.54 -13.57
CA GLN A 570 16.16 -16.80 -12.46
C GLN A 570 17.69 -16.83 -12.50
N LYS A 571 18.30 -18.01 -12.72
CA LYS A 571 19.76 -18.16 -12.85
C LYS A 571 20.33 -17.41 -14.05
N ARG A 572 19.59 -17.37 -15.17
CA ARG A 572 19.98 -16.65 -16.40
C ARG A 572 19.88 -15.14 -16.26
N ASN A 573 19.01 -14.64 -15.38
CA ASN A 573 18.85 -13.21 -15.13
C ASN A 573 19.84 -12.63 -14.10
N LYS A 574 20.67 -13.47 -13.46
CA LYS A 574 21.73 -13.08 -12.53
C LYS A 574 22.72 -12.10 -13.15
N VAL A 575 23.10 -11.09 -12.39
CA VAL A 575 24.07 -10.07 -12.84
C VAL A 575 25.50 -10.57 -12.62
N VAL A 576 26.39 -10.30 -13.57
CA VAL A 576 27.81 -10.63 -13.51
C VAL A 576 28.65 -9.39 -13.81
N LEU A 577 29.78 -9.24 -13.12
CA LEU A 577 30.81 -8.27 -13.47
C LEU A 577 31.80 -8.93 -14.42
N VAL A 578 32.01 -8.29 -15.56
CA VAL A 578 32.84 -8.78 -16.64
C VAL A 578 33.99 -7.82 -16.86
N LYS A 579 35.21 -8.35 -16.87
CA LYS A 579 36.39 -7.63 -17.33
C LYS A 579 36.53 -7.84 -18.83
N LEU A 580 36.64 -6.74 -19.56
CA LEU A 580 36.83 -6.77 -21.00
C LEU A 580 38.32 -6.85 -21.33
N THR A 581 38.69 -7.78 -22.21
CA THR A 581 40.06 -7.90 -22.69
C THR A 581 40.15 -7.23 -24.05
N LYS A 582 41.17 -6.38 -24.24
CA LYS A 582 41.40 -5.73 -25.54
C LYS A 582 41.53 -6.81 -26.63
N PRO A 583 40.82 -6.71 -27.76
CA PRO A 583 41.13 -7.52 -28.91
C PRO A 583 42.59 -7.24 -29.30
N LYS A 584 43.37 -8.30 -29.56
CA LYS A 584 44.73 -8.12 -30.10
C LYS A 584 44.60 -7.39 -31.46
N PRO A 585 45.44 -6.38 -31.73
CA PRO A 585 45.41 -5.63 -32.98
C PRO A 585 45.60 -6.52 -34.20
#